data_AF-A0A953ZFB2-F1
#
_entry.id   AF-A0A953ZFB2-F1
#
_cell.length_a   1.000
_cell.length_b   1.000
_cell.length_c   1.000
_cell.angle_alpha   90.00
_cell.angle_beta   90.00
_cell.angle_gamma   90.00
#
_symmetry.space_group_name_H-M   'P 1'
#
loop_
_entity.id
_entity.type
_entity.pdbx_description
1 polymer ?
#
loop_
_entity_poly.entity_id
_entity_poly.type
_entity_poly.pdbx_seq_one_letter_code
_entity_poly.pdbx_strand_id
1 'polypeptide(L)'
;MTDRKSFVAAQFAADSDVNQLTLSRSVRETFGKGLSFVHVKQLRDAFQKGSFDRVWTELFGVEEDAEMKTEPKKREKKIRGDRRRKTQLRGRRDFDRDKIPMRAFN
;
A
#
# COMPACT_ATOMS: atom_id res chain seq x y z
N MET A 1 27.43 -8.92 -8.55
CA MET A 1 25.98 -8.76 -8.38
C MET A 1 25.75 -8.22 -6.99
N THR A 2 25.09 -7.07 -6.85
CA THR A 2 24.80 -6.49 -5.53
C THR A 2 23.61 -7.23 -4.95
N ASP A 3 23.79 -7.95 -3.86
CA ASP A 3 22.70 -8.65 -3.22
C ASP A 3 21.76 -7.66 -2.49
N ARG A 4 20.45 -7.92 -2.53
CA ARG A 4 19.43 -7.02 -1.96
C ARG A 4 19.58 -6.89 -0.45
N LYS A 5 19.96 -7.97 0.24
CA LYS A 5 20.21 -7.98 1.69
C LYS A 5 21.42 -7.12 2.03
N SER A 6 22.53 -7.31 1.31
CA SER A 6 23.76 -6.55 1.51
C SER A 6 23.55 -5.05 1.25
N PHE A 7 22.75 -4.69 0.24
CA PHE A 7 22.42 -3.29 -0.03
C PHE A 7 21.65 -2.64 1.13
N VAL A 8 20.66 -3.35 1.68
CA VAL A 8 19.85 -2.84 2.80
C VAL A 8 20.68 -2.74 4.08
N ALA A 9 21.50 -3.75 4.37
CA ALA A 9 22.42 -3.73 5.51
C ALA A 9 23.42 -2.56 5.41
N ALA A 10 23.98 -2.33 4.22
CA ALA A 10 24.89 -1.21 3.99
C ALA A 10 24.21 0.15 4.24
N GLN A 11 22.92 0.30 3.90
CA GLN A 11 22.21 1.55 4.19
C GLN A 11 21.96 1.76 5.67
N PHE A 12 21.65 0.71 6.44
CA PHE A 12 21.54 0.83 7.89
C PHE A 12 22.88 1.09 8.57
N ALA A 13 23.98 0.58 8.01
CA ALA A 13 25.33 0.87 8.49
C ALA A 13 25.77 2.32 8.19
N ALA A 14 25.35 2.88 7.06
CA ALA A 14 25.65 4.25 6.66
C ALA A 14 24.80 5.29 7.42
N ASP A 15 23.51 4.99 7.63
CA ASP A 15 22.57 5.84 8.34
C ASP A 15 21.61 4.96 9.17
N SER A 16 21.84 4.92 10.48
CA SER A 16 21.02 4.16 11.42
C SER A 16 19.57 4.63 11.49
N ASP A 17 19.31 5.90 11.15
CA ASP A 17 18.00 6.53 11.26
C ASP A 17 17.32 6.77 9.91
N VAL A 18 17.89 6.23 8.83
CA VAL A 18 17.41 6.39 7.44
C VAL A 18 15.89 6.33 7.33
N ASN A 19 15.25 7.30 6.73
CA ASN A 19 13.78 7.30 6.62
C ASN A 19 13.29 6.05 5.84
N GLN A 20 12.23 5.40 6.34
CA GLN A 20 11.65 4.20 5.72
C GLN A 20 11.23 4.43 4.26
N LEU A 21 10.72 5.62 3.94
CA LEU A 21 10.36 5.99 2.57
C LEU A 21 11.60 6.09 1.67
N THR A 22 12.67 6.69 2.18
CA THR A 22 13.94 6.84 1.46
C THR A 22 14.56 5.50 1.16
N LEU A 23 14.65 4.61 2.17
CA LEU A 23 15.16 3.25 1.98
C LEU A 23 14.29 2.43 1.03
N SER A 24 12.95 2.52 1.15
CA SER A 24 12.06 1.80 0.25
C SER A 24 12.22 2.25 -1.22
N ARG A 25 12.43 3.56 -1.44
CA ARG A 25 12.71 4.11 -2.77
C ARG A 25 14.06 3.65 -3.32
N SER A 26 15.14 3.74 -2.55
CA SER A 26 16.46 3.31 -3.01
C SER A 26 16.49 1.81 -3.35
N VAL A 27 15.85 0.97 -2.52
CA VAL A 27 15.73 -0.47 -2.82
C VAL A 27 14.89 -0.70 -4.07
N ARG A 28 13.82 0.09 -4.30
CA ARG A 28 12.99 -0.02 -5.51
C ARG A 28 13.76 0.38 -6.77
N GLU A 29 14.59 1.41 -6.68
CA GLU A 29 15.39 1.89 -7.80
C GLU A 29 16.43 0.84 -8.23
N THR A 30 17.05 0.15 -7.27
CA THR A 30 18.07 -0.87 -7.56
C THR A 30 17.47 -2.23 -7.94
N PHE A 31 16.38 -2.65 -7.29
CA PHE A 31 15.83 -4.01 -7.39
C PHE A 31 14.40 -4.08 -7.96
N GLY A 32 13.87 -2.98 -8.47
CA GLY A 32 12.53 -2.88 -9.07
C GLY A 32 11.36 -2.90 -8.07
N LYS A 33 11.50 -3.58 -6.92
CA LYS A 33 10.52 -3.65 -5.83
C LYS A 33 11.09 -3.05 -4.54
N GLY A 34 10.39 -2.06 -4.00
CA GLY A 34 10.72 -1.47 -2.70
C GLY A 34 10.38 -2.39 -1.52
N LEU A 35 10.80 -1.99 -0.33
CA LEU A 35 10.43 -2.68 0.91
C LEU A 35 9.13 -2.10 1.47
N SER A 36 8.32 -2.98 2.07
CA SER A 36 7.20 -2.56 2.93
C SER A 36 7.73 -1.82 4.15
N PHE A 37 7.03 -0.77 4.60
CA PHE A 37 7.39 -0.01 5.80
C PHE A 37 7.45 -0.88 7.06
N VAL A 38 6.56 -1.89 7.14
CA VAL A 38 6.57 -2.87 8.24
C VAL A 38 7.87 -3.67 8.22
N HIS A 39 8.30 -4.14 7.05
CA HIS A 39 9.53 -4.91 6.91
C HIS A 39 10.76 -4.04 7.21
N VAL A 40 10.78 -2.78 6.75
CA VAL A 40 11.87 -1.85 7.06
C VAL A 40 12.03 -1.68 8.57
N LYS A 41 10.92 -1.51 9.31
CA LYS A 41 10.98 -1.38 10.77
C LYS A 41 11.51 -2.66 11.43
N GLN A 42 10.97 -3.83 11.06
CA GLN A 42 11.42 -5.12 11.58
C GLN A 42 12.91 -5.37 11.31
N LEU A 43 13.37 -5.05 10.10
CA LEU A 43 14.77 -5.19 9.70
C LEU A 43 15.67 -4.22 10.46
N ARG A 44 15.24 -2.98 10.71
CA ARG A 44 16.00 -2.04 11.54
C ARG A 44 16.15 -2.54 12.97
N ASP A 45 15.04 -2.95 13.59
CA ASP A 45 15.05 -3.48 14.95
C ASP A 45 15.93 -4.73 15.05
N ALA A 46 15.91 -5.59 14.01
CA ALA A 46 16.78 -6.76 13.91
C ALA A 46 18.25 -6.40 13.70
N PHE A 47 18.54 -5.37 12.91
CA PHE A 47 19.90 -4.88 12.67
C PHE A 47 20.53 -4.36 13.96
N GLN A 48 19.80 -3.57 14.74
CA GLN A 48 20.25 -3.10 16.06
C GLN A 48 20.48 -4.24 17.06
N LYS A 49 19.75 -5.35 16.93
CA LYS A 49 19.87 -6.54 17.78
C LYS A 49 20.88 -7.57 17.26
N GLY A 50 21.54 -7.32 16.12
CA GLY A 50 22.45 -8.28 15.48
C GLY A 50 21.76 -9.54 14.93
N SER A 51 20.44 -9.53 14.75
CA SER A 51 19.65 -10.66 14.22
C SER A 51 19.12 -10.42 12.80
N PHE A 52 19.72 -9.48 12.07
CA PHE A 52 19.30 -9.05 10.73
C PHE A 52 19.19 -10.22 9.75
N ASP A 53 20.23 -11.06 9.64
CA ASP A 53 20.26 -12.19 8.71
C ASP A 53 19.08 -13.14 8.91
N ARG A 54 18.77 -13.46 10.17
CA ARG A 54 17.67 -14.36 10.52
C ARG A 54 16.32 -13.77 10.12
N VAL A 55 16.07 -12.50 10.47
CA VAL A 55 14.81 -11.83 10.15
C VAL A 55 14.67 -11.62 8.63
N TRP A 56 15.77 -11.37 7.93
CA TRP A 56 15.76 -11.30 6.47
C TRP A 56 15.31 -12.63 5.86
N THR A 57 15.88 -13.75 6.29
CA THR A 57 15.49 -15.09 5.82
C THR A 57 14.05 -15.43 6.19
N GLU A 58 13.56 -15.01 7.36
CA GLU A 58 12.17 -15.22 7.75
C GLU A 58 11.18 -14.44 6.87
N LEU A 59 11.54 -13.21 6.49
CA LEU A 59 10.69 -12.34 5.67
C LEU A 59 10.76 -12.63 4.18
N PHE A 60 11.92 -13.04 3.66
CA PHE A 60 12.19 -13.15 2.22
C PHE A 60 12.78 -14.50 1.80
N GLY A 61 13.24 -15.34 2.72
CA GLY A 61 13.86 -16.62 2.42
C GLY A 61 12.90 -17.66 1.84
N VAL A 62 11.59 -17.40 1.86
CA VAL A 62 10.58 -18.21 1.14
C VAL A 62 10.32 -17.68 -0.28
N GLU A 63 10.67 -16.43 -0.58
CA GLU A 63 10.40 -15.80 -1.89
C GLU A 63 11.43 -16.12 -2.97
N GLU A 64 12.66 -16.56 -2.64
CA GLU A 64 13.67 -16.90 -3.67
C GLU A 64 13.35 -18.19 -4.44
N ASP A 65 12.49 -19.08 -3.92
CA ASP A 65 12.03 -20.30 -4.62
C ASP A 65 10.70 -20.10 -5.37
N ALA A 66 10.06 -18.94 -5.23
CA ALA A 66 8.72 -18.66 -5.79
C ALA A 66 8.75 -17.76 -7.03
N GLU A 67 9.90 -17.57 -7.68
CA GLU A 67 10.00 -16.86 -8.96
C GLU A 67 9.62 -17.73 -10.17
N MET A 68 8.55 -18.53 -10.05
CA MET A 68 7.73 -18.90 -11.19
C MET A 68 6.25 -18.87 -10.79
N LYS A 69 5.49 -18.04 -11.53
CA LYS A 69 4.03 -17.87 -11.49
C LYS A 69 3.55 -16.83 -10.47
N THR A 70 3.25 -15.63 -10.96
CA THR A 70 1.88 -15.34 -11.43
C THR A 70 1.78 -13.88 -11.86
N GLU A 71 1.15 -13.67 -13.01
CA GLU A 71 0.77 -12.36 -13.55
C GLU A 71 0.11 -11.49 -12.47
N PRO A 72 0.37 -10.17 -12.46
CA PRO A 72 -0.33 -9.29 -11.54
C PRO A 72 -1.79 -9.20 -11.99
N LYS A 73 -2.69 -9.91 -11.27
CA LYS A 73 -4.12 -9.55 -11.26
C LYS A 73 -4.20 -8.08 -10.83
N LYS A 74 -4.44 -7.21 -11.81
CA LYS A 74 -4.73 -5.78 -11.62
C LYS A 74 -5.88 -5.69 -10.62
N ARG A 75 -5.58 -5.41 -9.35
CA ARG A 75 -6.58 -4.99 -8.38
C ARG A 75 -7.07 -3.61 -8.85
N GLU A 76 -8.25 -3.57 -9.44
CA GLU A 76 -8.94 -2.32 -9.79
C GLU A 76 -8.95 -1.42 -8.56
N LYS A 77 -8.28 -0.27 -8.67
CA LYS A 77 -8.32 0.78 -7.66
C LYS A 77 -9.77 1.26 -7.58
N LYS A 78 -10.49 0.95 -6.49
CA LYS A 78 -11.81 1.53 -6.24
C LYS A 78 -11.66 3.05 -6.20
N ILE A 79 -12.20 3.71 -7.23
CA ILE A 79 -12.15 5.16 -7.41
C ILE A 79 -12.84 5.81 -6.20
N ARG A 80 -12.12 6.72 -5.54
CA ARG A 80 -12.54 7.50 -4.37
C ARG A 80 -13.64 8.50 -4.78
N GLY A 81 -14.83 8.01 -5.10
CA GLY A 81 -15.95 8.81 -5.59
C GLY A 81 -17.27 8.05 -5.64
N ASP A 82 -17.24 6.72 -5.73
CA ASP A 82 -18.46 5.91 -5.87
C ASP A 82 -19.33 5.89 -4.60
N ARG A 83 -18.71 6.03 -3.42
CA ARG A 83 -19.43 6.11 -2.15
C ARG A 83 -20.28 7.39 -2.03
N ARG A 84 -19.89 8.50 -2.68
CA ARG A 84 -20.65 9.77 -2.66
C ARG A 84 -21.91 9.73 -3.53
N ARG A 85 -21.90 9.03 -4.68
CA ARG A 85 -23.11 8.86 -5.51
C ARG A 85 -24.20 8.09 -4.77
N LYS A 86 -23.83 7.05 -4.03
CA LYS A 86 -24.79 6.22 -3.30
C LYS A 86 -25.52 6.99 -2.19
N THR A 87 -24.86 7.98 -1.59
CA THR A 87 -25.47 8.85 -0.56
C THR A 87 -26.38 9.91 -1.16
N GLN A 88 -26.09 10.42 -2.37
CA GLN A 88 -26.97 11.41 -3.02
C GLN A 88 -28.29 10.82 -3.55
N LEU A 89 -28.30 9.54 -3.93
CA LEU A 89 -29.54 8.86 -4.38
C LEU A 89 -30.52 8.61 -3.22
N ARG A 90 -30.03 8.38 -2.00
CA ARG A 90 -30.85 8.13 -0.80
C ARG A 90 -31.38 9.43 -0.16
N GLY A 91 -31.71 10.42 -0.97
CA GLY A 91 -32.18 11.74 -0.53
C GLY A 91 -33.27 12.34 -1.40
N ARG A 92 -33.47 11.84 -2.63
CA ARG A 92 -34.64 12.18 -3.45
C ARG A 92 -35.78 11.25 -3.05
N ARG A 93 -36.35 11.51 -1.87
CA ARG A 93 -37.69 11.08 -1.53
C ARG A 93 -38.62 11.64 -2.61
N ASP A 94 -39.52 10.79 -3.07
CA ASP A 94 -40.66 11.05 -3.94
C ASP A 94 -41.60 12.11 -3.34
N PHE A 95 -41.12 13.35 -3.22
CA PHE A 95 -41.93 14.48 -2.79
C PHE A 95 -42.46 15.18 -4.05
N ASP A 96 -43.78 15.12 -4.18
CA ASP A 96 -44.65 15.89 -5.08
C ASP A 96 -44.67 15.48 -6.56
N ARG A 97 -45.28 14.32 -6.82
CA ARG A 97 -45.97 14.05 -8.09
C ARG A 97 -47.50 14.10 -7.98
N ASP A 98 -48.04 14.51 -6.84
CA ASP A 98 -49.46 14.82 -6.70
C ASP A 98 -49.67 16.32 -6.59
N LYS A 99 -50.05 16.85 -7.74
CA LYS A 99 -50.56 18.19 -8.01
C LYS A 99 -51.56 18.61 -6.92
N ILE A 100 -51.27 19.70 -6.21
CA ILE A 100 -52.28 20.49 -5.52
C ILE A 100 -53.23 21.03 -6.60
N PRO A 101 -54.55 20.75 -6.59
CA PRO A 101 -55.45 21.40 -7.53
C PRO A 101 -55.55 22.88 -7.14
N MET A 102 -55.14 23.75 -8.07
CA MET A 102 -55.34 25.20 -7.99
C MET A 102 -56.82 25.45 -7.75
N ARG A 103 -57.14 25.99 -6.57
CA ARG A 103 -58.48 26.45 -6.21
C ARG A 103 -58.90 27.49 -7.25
N ALA A 104 -59.94 27.15 -8.01
CA ALA A 104 -60.53 28.02 -9.00
C ALA A 104 -60.91 29.36 -8.33
N PHE A 105 -60.42 30.45 -8.90
CA PHE A 105 -61.00 31.77 -8.68
C PHE A 105 -62.42 31.74 -9.26
N ASN A 106 -63.40 31.95 -8.38
CA ASN A 106 -64.65 32.67 -8.62
C ASN A 106 -65.23 33.08 -7.26
#